data_AF-A0A1G8RRQ4-F1
#
_entry.id   AF-A0A1G8RRQ4-F1
#
_cell.length_a   1.000
_cell.length_b   1.000
_cell.length_c   1.000
_cell.angle_alpha   90.00
_cell.angle_beta   90.00
_cell.angle_gamma   90.00
#
_symmetry.space_group_name_H-M   'P 1'
#
loop_
_entity.id
_entity.type
_entity.pdbx_description
1 polymer ?
#
loop_
_entity_poly.entity_id
_entity_poly.type
_entity_poly.pdbx_seq_one_letter_code
_entity_poly.pdbx_strand_id
1 'polypeptide(L)' 'MNWGLLLVISLILVPVFETPQLVKLHSPRDLVVFFGLWAVALASAIGVTAGLPQWRVLDWARSFIQLYPG' A
#
# COMPACT_ATOMS: atom_id res chain seq x y z
N MET A 1 1.54 -6.04 -19.63
CA MET A 1 2.47 -5.42 -18.66
C MET A 1 1.89 -5.61 -17.28
N ASN A 2 2.59 -6.29 -16.35
CA ASN A 2 2.03 -6.55 -15.02
C ASN A 2 2.21 -5.31 -14.14
N TRP A 3 1.23 -4.40 -14.21
CA TRP A 3 1.21 -3.14 -13.44
C TRP A 3 1.32 -3.36 -11.92
N GLY A 4 0.83 -4.50 -11.41
CA GLY A 4 0.98 -4.86 -10.00
C GLY A 4 2.43 -5.13 -9.60
N LEU A 5 3.20 -5.78 -10.47
CA LEU A 5 4.63 -6.02 -10.25
C LEU A 5 5.43 -4.70 -10.22
N LEU A 6 5.11 -3.77 -11.12
CA LEU A 6 5.72 -2.43 -11.13
C LEU A 6 5.41 -1.65 -9.85
N LEU A 7 4.19 -1.75 -9.33
CA LEU A 7 3.77 -1.15 -8.05
C LEU A 7 4.52 -1.74 -6.86
N VAL A 8 4.68 -3.07 -6.81
CA VAL A 8 5.44 -3.72 -5.72
C VAL A 8 6.91 -3.31 -5.78
N ILE A 9 7.51 -3.26 -6.96
CA ILE A 9 8.90 -2.81 -7.14
C ILE A 9 9.08 -1.36 -6.70
N SER A 10 8.17 -0.46 -7.06
CA SER A 10 8.26 0.94 -6.63
C SER A 10 8.08 1.09 -5.11
N LEU A 11 7.16 0.33 -4.50
CA LEU A 11 6.95 0.29 -3.04
C LEU A 11 8.19 -0.20 -2.27
N ILE A 12 9.02 -1.06 -2.86
CA ILE A 12 10.28 -1.51 -2.25
C ILE A 12 11.41 -0.48 -2.45
N LEU A 13 11.46 0.19 -3.60
CA LEU A 13 12.52 1.16 -3.90
C LEU A 13 12.38 2.48 -3.13
N VAL A 14 11.17 3.02 -3.03
CA VAL A 14 10.90 4.28 -2.31
C VAL A 14 11.48 4.33 -0.90
N PRO A 15 11.25 3.34 -0.01
CA PRO A 15 11.81 3.38 1.34
C PRO A 15 13.33 3.30 1.29
N VAL A 16 13.95 2.58 0.36
CA VAL A 16 15.43 2.53 0.25
C VAL A 16 16.02 3.92 -0.04
N PHE A 17 15.35 4.72 -0.88
CA PHE A 17 15.78 6.08 -1.20
C PHE A 17 15.40 7.12 -0.14
N GLU A 18 14.25 6.96 0.52
CA GLU A 18 13.71 7.91 1.51
C GLU A 18 14.24 7.67 2.94
N THR A 19 14.60 6.43 3.30
CA THR A 19 15.14 6.08 4.63
C THR A 19 16.32 6.97 5.05
N PRO A 20 17.34 7.23 4.21
CA PRO A 20 18.45 8.12 4.62
C PRO A 20 18.03 9.57 4.83
N GLN A 21 16.94 10.04 4.22
CA GLN A 21 16.40 11.39 4.47
C GLN A 21 15.59 11.43 5.77
N LEU A 22 14.79 10.39 6.02
CA LEU A 22 14.00 10.24 7.24
C LEU A 22 14.86 10.03 8.49
N VAL A 23 15.97 9.30 8.39
CA VAL A 23 16.93 9.16 9.49
C VAL A 23 17.60 10.50 9.83
N LYS A 24 17.85 11.36 8.83
CA LYS A 24 18.40 12.71 9.05
C LYS A 24 17.44 13.64 9.79
N LEU A 25 16.13 13.40 9.72
CA LEU A 25 15.12 14.18 10.44
C LEU A 25 15.10 13.88 11.96
N HIS A 26 15.85 12.88 12.44
CA HIS A 26 16.10 12.58 13.86
C HIS A 26 14.84 12.38 14.74
N SER A 27 13.66 12.26 14.14
CA SER A 27 12.39 12.02 14.82
C SER A 27 12.02 10.53 14.72
N PRO A 28 12.29 9.73 15.77
CA PRO A 28 12.00 8.29 15.74
C PRO A 28 10.50 8.01 15.61
N ARG A 29 9.64 8.95 16.06
CA ARG A 29 8.20 8.84 15.95
C ARG A 29 7.74 8.88 14.50
N ASP A 30 8.27 9.81 13.71
CA ASP A 30 7.89 9.96 12.30
C ASP A 30 8.39 8.79 11.47
N LEU A 31 9.55 8.24 11.85
CA LEU A 31 10.10 7.02 11.27
C LEU A 31 9.16 5.83 11.52
N VAL A 32 8.68 5.63 12.75
CA VAL A 32 7.73 4.55 13.09
C VAL A 32 6.40 4.71 12.35
N VAL A 33 5.85 5.93 12.28
CA VAL A 33 4.61 6.19 11.54
C VAL A 33 4.79 5.93 10.04
N PHE A 34 5.89 6.40 9.46
CA PHE A 34 6.24 6.16 8.07
C PHE A 34 6.34 4.67 7.78
N PHE A 35 7.18 3.92 8.51
CA PHE A 35 7.34 2.48 8.30
C PHE A 35 6.06 1.70 8.59
N GLY A 36 5.25 2.12 9.56
CA GLY A 36 3.95 1.52 9.85
C GLY A 36 2.98 1.64 8.67
N LEU A 37 2.79 2.86 8.17
CA LEU A 37 1.94 3.11 6.99
C LEU A 37 2.49 2.40 5.75
N TRP A 38 3.82 2.41 5.59
CA TRP A 38 4.48 1.80 4.44
C TRP A 38 4.37 0.28 4.43
N ALA A 39 4.51 -0.36 5.60
CA ALA A 39 4.31 -1.80 5.75
C ALA A 39 2.87 -2.22 5.40
N VAL A 40 1.87 -1.44 5.81
CA VAL A 40 0.46 -1.68 5.46
C VAL A 40 0.23 -1.56 3.95
N ALA A 41 0.80 -0.54 3.31
CA ALA A 41 0.71 -0.35 1.86
C ALA A 41 1.38 -1.51 1.10
N LEU A 42 2.57 -1.92 1.52
CA LEU A 42 3.32 -3.02 0.91
C LEU A 42 2.58 -4.37 1.09
N ALA A 43 2.10 -4.66 2.29
CA ALA A 43 1.33 -5.88 2.57
C ALA A 43 0.04 -5.93 1.73
N SER A 44 -0.62 -4.78 1.55
CA SER A 44 -1.80 -4.65 0.70
C SER A 44 -1.48 -4.92 -0.77
N ALA A 45 -0.41 -4.31 -1.29
CA ALA A 45 0.01 -4.50 -2.68
C ALA A 45 0.44 -5.95 -2.96
N ILE A 46 1.19 -6.55 -2.04
CA ILE A 46 1.56 -7.97 -2.12
C ILE A 46 0.29 -8.83 -2.11
N GLY A 47 -0.67 -8.54 -1.23
CA GLY A 47 -1.96 -9.23 -1.18
C GLY A 47 -2.73 -9.20 -2.51
N VAL A 48 -2.80 -8.03 -3.16
CA VAL A 48 -3.38 -7.89 -4.51
C VAL A 48 -2.64 -8.80 -5.50
N THR A 49 -1.30 -8.72 -5.53
CA THR A 49 -0.49 -9.43 -6.53
C THR A 49 -0.45 -10.94 -6.30
N ALA A 50 -0.55 -11.39 -5.05
CA ALA A 50 -0.62 -12.80 -4.67
C ALA A 50 -2.00 -13.42 -4.91
N GLY A 51 -2.98 -12.64 -5.38
CA GLY A 51 -4.35 -13.10 -5.56
C GLY A 51 -5.00 -13.52 -4.24
N LEU A 52 -4.49 -13.03 -3.10
CA LEU A 52 -5.14 -13.26 -1.82
C LEU A 52 -6.55 -12.68 -1.92
N PRO A 53 -7.57 -13.37 -1.37
CA PRO A 53 -8.90 -12.80 -1.25
C PRO A 53 -8.74 -11.62 -0.30
N GLN A 54 -8.50 -10.45 -0.89
CA GLN A 54 -8.42 -9.22 -0.15
C GLN A 54 -9.69 -9.16 0.69
N TRP A 55 -9.56 -8.62 1.90
CA TRP A 55 -10.70 -8.02 2.56
C TRP A 55 -11.23 -7.03 1.54
N ARG A 56 -12.24 -7.45 0.76
CA ARG A 56 -12.84 -6.69 -0.33
C ARG A 56 -13.66 -5.60 0.34
N VAL A 57 -12.99 -4.71 1.07
CA VAL A 57 -13.57 -3.47 1.57
C VAL A 57 -14.07 -2.67 0.37
N LEU A 58 -13.51 -2.82 -0.83
CA LEU A 58 -14.12 -2.22 -2.01
C LEU A 58 -15.36 -2.96 -2.56
N ASP A 59 -15.66 -4.19 -2.14
CA ASP A 59 -16.89 -4.86 -2.58
C ASP A 59 -18.13 -4.24 -1.98
N TRP A 60 -18.10 -3.85 -0.70
CA TRP A 60 -19.29 -3.25 -0.11
C TRP A 60 -19.65 -1.97 -0.87
N ALA A 61 -18.65 -1.19 -1.28
CA ALA A 61 -18.86 -0.03 -2.16
C ALA A 61 -19.38 -0.43 -3.55
N ARG A 62 -18.89 -1.55 -4.12
CA ARG A 62 -19.41 -2.10 -5.36
C ARG A 62 -20.87 -2.56 -5.22
N SER A 63 -21.25 -3.09 -4.06
CA SER A 63 -22.63 -3.44 -3.73
C SER A 63 -23.53 -2.20 -3.69
N PHE A 64 -23.06 -1.07 -3.14
CA PHE A 64 -23.83 0.20 -3.19
C PHE A 64 -24.01 0.72 -4.62
N ILE A 65 -22.98 0.63 -5.47
CA ILE A 65 -23.07 1.05 -6.87
C ILE A 65 -24.02 0.14 -7.68
N GLN A 66 -24.04 -1.16 -7.39
CA GLN A 66 -24.99 -2.09 -8.03
C GLN A 66 -26.43 -1.95 -7.50
N LEU A 67 -26.61 -1.48 -6.26
CA LEU A 67 -27.93 -1.24 -5.66
C LEU A 67 -28.63 0.03 -6.18
N TYR A 68 -27.89 0.95 -6.82
CA TYR A 68 -28.46 2.12 -7.51
C TYR A 68 -28.10 2.07 -9.02
N PRO A 69 -28.81 1.25 -9.81
CA PRO A 69 -28.78 1.40 -11.25
C PRO A 69 -29.57 2.68 -11.58
N GLY A 70 -28.86 3.76 -11.91
CA GLY A 70 -29.45 4.89 -12.62
C GLY A 70 -29.91 4.47 -14.00
#